data_AF-A0A3N5MUZ4-F1
#
_entry.id   AF-A0A3N5MUZ4-F1
#
_cell.length_a   1.000
_cell.length_b   1.000
_cell.length_c   1.000
_cell.angle_alpha   90.00
_cell.angle_beta   90.00
_cell.angle_gamma   90.00
#
_symmetry.space_group_name_H-M   'P 1'
#
loop_
_entity.id
_entity.type
_entity.pdbx_description
1 polymer ?
#
loop_
_entity_poly.entity_id
_entity_poly.type
_entity_poly.pdbx_seq_one_letter_code
_entity_poly.pdbx_strand_id
1 'polypeptide(L)'
;MGHGGRSQCGCGSQSLSFYCFCQLLLLPTALHAQAEKRIALLIGNQGYGSEIGCLANPHNDVALLEKTLKALGSRSGTARDAGLAGLHQAVNAYARRMQAAGPNAVGFLY
;
A
#
# COMPACT_ATOMS: atom_id res chain seq x y z
N MET A 1 -76.69 21.19 -32.25
CA MET A 1 -76.52 20.56 -30.91
C MET A 1 -75.88 19.19 -31.09
N GLY A 2 -74.84 18.88 -30.31
CA GLY A 2 -74.19 17.57 -30.29
C GLY A 2 -72.82 17.68 -29.62
N HIS A 3 -72.81 17.55 -28.29
CA HIS A 3 -71.64 17.63 -27.41
C HIS A 3 -70.69 16.44 -27.57
N GLY A 4 -69.41 16.69 -27.33
CA GLY A 4 -68.61 15.85 -26.44
C GLY A 4 -67.63 14.88 -27.10
N GLY A 5 -66.37 14.96 -26.66
CA GLY A 5 -65.36 13.95 -26.97
C GLY A 5 -63.92 14.39 -26.71
N ARG A 6 -63.60 14.84 -25.49
CA ARG A 6 -62.19 14.88 -25.03
C ARG A 6 -61.77 13.43 -24.75
N SER A 7 -60.63 13.01 -25.28
CA SER A 7 -59.81 11.98 -24.64
C SER A 7 -58.36 12.14 -25.09
N GLN A 8 -57.62 12.90 -24.30
CA GLN A 8 -56.18 12.78 -24.19
C GLN A 8 -55.91 11.55 -23.32
N CYS A 9 -55.18 10.57 -23.84
CA CYS A 9 -54.58 9.51 -23.02
C CYS A 9 -53.23 9.15 -23.64
N GLY A 10 -52.19 9.91 -23.26
CA GLY A 10 -50.79 9.64 -23.59
C GLY A 10 -50.03 9.28 -22.33
N CYS A 11 -50.32 8.11 -21.76
CA CYS A 11 -49.66 7.57 -20.57
C CYS A 11 -48.71 6.45 -20.99
N GLY A 12 -47.42 6.53 -20.63
CA GLY A 12 -46.64 5.32 -20.35
C GLY A 12 -45.23 5.11 -20.95
N SER A 13 -44.75 5.90 -21.92
CA SER A 13 -43.51 5.52 -22.64
C SER A 13 -42.22 6.24 -22.20
N GLN A 14 -42.28 7.44 -21.60
CA GLN A 14 -41.08 8.24 -21.35
C GLN A 14 -40.29 7.86 -20.08
N SER A 15 -40.91 7.11 -19.16
CA SER A 15 -40.30 6.80 -17.85
C SER A 15 -39.22 5.72 -17.93
N LEU A 16 -39.28 4.80 -18.90
CA LEU A 16 -38.28 3.72 -19.03
C LEU A 16 -36.91 4.23 -19.49
N SER A 17 -36.87 5.26 -20.34
CA SER A 17 -35.61 5.79 -20.90
C SER A 17 -34.78 6.55 -19.85
N PHE A 18 -35.45 7.26 -18.94
CA PHE A 18 -34.79 7.97 -17.83
C PHE A 18 -34.20 7.02 -16.77
N TYR A 19 -34.87 5.89 -16.50
CA TYR A 19 -34.39 4.90 -15.54
C TYR A 19 -33.08 4.23 -15.98
N CYS A 20 -32.93 3.98 -17.29
CA CYS A 20 -31.72 3.38 -17.85
C CYS A 20 -30.51 4.34 -17.77
N PHE A 21 -30.75 5.65 -17.92
CA PHE A 21 -29.70 6.67 -17.83
C PHE A 21 -29.25 6.93 -16.38
N CYS A 22 -30.18 6.94 -15.41
CA CYS A 22 -29.85 7.08 -13.98
C CYS A 22 -29.15 5.84 -13.40
N GLN A 23 -29.44 4.62 -13.91
CA GLN A 23 -28.75 3.41 -13.46
C GLN A 23 -27.29 3.34 -13.92
N LEU A 24 -26.93 3.99 -15.02
CA LEU A 24 -25.54 4.03 -15.51
C LEU A 24 -24.63 4.98 -14.71
N LEU A 25 -25.20 5.94 -13.98
CA LEU A 25 -24.48 6.91 -13.15
C LEU A 25 -24.12 6.39 -11.74
N LEU A 26 -24.63 5.22 -11.35
CA LEU A 26 -24.43 4.62 -10.03
C LEU A 26 -23.38 3.50 -10.02
N LEU A 27 -22.58 3.33 -11.09
CA LEU A 27 -21.43 2.44 -11.02
C LEU A 27 -20.50 2.95 -9.91
N PRO A 28 -20.30 2.19 -8.81
CA PRO A 28 -19.34 2.57 -7.80
C PRO A 28 -17.99 2.51 -8.49
N THR A 29 -17.33 3.66 -8.66
CA THR A 29 -15.91 3.70 -8.93
C THR A 29 -15.24 3.14 -7.68
N ALA A 30 -15.09 1.81 -7.66
CA ALA A 30 -14.26 1.12 -6.70
C ALA A 30 -12.84 1.61 -6.95
N LEU A 31 -12.49 2.74 -6.32
CA LEU A 31 -11.13 3.21 -6.18
C LEU A 31 -10.42 2.06 -5.49
N HIS A 32 -9.69 1.25 -6.27
CA HIS A 32 -8.87 0.19 -5.73
C HIS A 32 -7.89 0.88 -4.78
N ALA A 33 -8.14 0.74 -3.48
CA ALA A 33 -7.15 1.01 -2.47
C ALA A 33 -6.02 0.01 -2.71
N GLN A 34 -5.06 0.37 -3.58
CA GLN A 34 -3.82 -0.36 -3.72
C GLN A 34 -3.21 -0.41 -2.33
N ALA A 35 -3.15 -1.61 -1.74
CA ALA A 35 -2.48 -1.80 -0.47
C ALA A 35 -1.06 -1.21 -0.59
N GLU A 36 -0.76 -0.21 0.24
CA GLU A 36 0.54 0.48 0.23
C GLU A 36 1.65 -0.56 0.36
N LYS A 37 2.61 -0.54 -0.57
CA LYS A 37 3.77 -1.42 -0.50
C LYS A 37 4.61 -1.00 0.70
N ARG A 38 4.73 -1.88 1.68
CA ARG A 38 5.56 -1.68 2.89
C ARG A 38 6.92 -2.34 2.67
N ILE A 39 8.00 -1.58 2.81
CA ILE A 39 9.37 -2.07 2.65
C ILE A 39 10.17 -1.66 3.87
N ALA A 40 10.97 -2.58 4.41
CA ALA A 40 11.83 -2.32 5.55
C ALA A 40 13.29 -2.67 5.27
N LEU A 41 14.20 -1.90 5.84
CA LEU A 41 15.61 -2.26 6.02
C LEU A 41 15.93 -2.25 7.52
N LEU A 42 16.48 -3.34 8.02
CA LEU A 42 16.85 -3.54 9.42
C LEU A 42 18.37 -3.77 9.52
N ILE A 43 19.05 -3.00 10.36
CA ILE A 43 20.50 -3.04 10.55
C ILE A 43 20.76 -3.37 12.02
N GLY A 44 21.40 -4.52 12.26
CA GLY A 44 21.71 -5.00 13.59
C GLY A 44 23.19 -5.30 13.70
N ASN A 45 23.98 -4.31 14.09
CA ASN A 45 25.41 -4.47 14.32
C ASN A 45 25.65 -4.67 15.82
N GLN A 46 26.23 -5.82 16.17
CA GLN A 46 26.47 -6.26 17.52
C GLN A 46 27.96 -6.49 17.79
N GLY A 47 28.65 -7.21 16.91
CA GLY A 47 30.02 -7.64 17.10
C GLY A 47 31.05 -6.61 16.63
N TYR A 48 31.23 -5.51 17.36
CA TYR A 48 32.29 -4.54 17.06
C TYR A 48 33.67 -5.03 17.54
N GLY A 49 34.73 -4.40 17.00
CA GLY A 49 36.12 -4.68 17.37
C GLY A 49 36.40 -4.49 18.86
N SER A 50 37.57 -4.96 19.29
CA SER A 50 37.99 -4.99 20.70
C SER A 50 37.89 -3.65 21.42
N GLU A 51 38.07 -2.53 20.72
CA GLU A 51 37.93 -1.19 21.29
C GLU A 51 36.49 -0.81 21.71
N ILE A 52 35.47 -1.40 21.08
CA ILE A 52 34.05 -1.11 21.35
C ILE A 52 33.38 -2.28 22.08
N GLY A 53 33.75 -3.50 21.75
CA GLY A 53 33.15 -4.71 22.30
C GLY A 53 31.78 -5.05 21.71
N CYS A 54 31.13 -6.06 22.29
CA CYS A 54 29.87 -6.60 21.81
C CYS A 54 28.69 -5.80 22.40
N LEU A 55 27.79 -5.30 21.56
CA LEU A 55 26.54 -4.71 22.02
C LEU A 55 25.57 -5.80 22.54
N ALA A 56 24.65 -5.41 23.41
CA ALA A 56 23.89 -6.38 24.21
C ALA A 56 22.84 -7.19 23.42
N ASN A 57 22.14 -6.57 22.46
CA ASN A 57 20.93 -7.14 21.85
C ASN A 57 20.62 -6.87 20.36
N PRO A 58 21.42 -6.14 19.55
CA PRO A 58 21.01 -5.76 18.18
C PRO A 58 20.55 -6.90 17.28
N HIS A 59 21.14 -8.10 17.39
CA HIS A 59 20.72 -9.25 16.57
C HIS A 59 19.31 -9.74 16.91
N ASN A 60 18.95 -9.73 18.19
CA ASN A 60 17.61 -10.13 18.65
C ASN A 60 16.58 -9.06 18.29
N ASP A 61 16.94 -7.78 18.40
CA ASP A 61 16.06 -6.66 18.05
C ASP A 61 15.65 -6.73 16.57
N VAL A 62 16.63 -6.88 15.66
CA VAL A 62 16.31 -6.99 14.23
C VAL A 62 15.55 -8.28 13.89
N ALA A 63 15.78 -9.39 14.60
CA ALA A 63 15.02 -10.62 14.41
C ALA A 63 13.54 -10.45 14.80
N LEU A 64 13.29 -9.78 15.92
CA LEU A 64 11.94 -9.47 16.40
C LEU A 64 11.21 -8.52 15.45
N LEU A 65 11.89 -7.44 15.03
CA LEU A 65 11.34 -6.48 14.08
C LEU A 65 11.07 -7.12 12.72
N GLU A 66 11.98 -7.96 12.22
CA GLU A 66 11.80 -8.67 10.96
C GLU A 66 10.53 -9.53 10.98
N LYS A 67 10.34 -10.31 12.05
CA LYS A 67 9.14 -11.15 12.23
C LYS A 67 7.87 -10.29 12.28
N THR A 68 7.88 -9.22 13.07
CA THR A 68 6.73 -8.33 13.27
C THR A 68 6.36 -7.62 11.97
N LEU A 69 7.33 -7.03 11.28
CA LEU A 69 7.09 -6.30 10.03
C LEU A 69 6.64 -7.22 8.89
N LYS A 70 7.19 -8.43 8.79
CA LYS A 70 6.70 -9.43 7.83
C LYS A 70 5.25 -9.81 8.11
N ALA A 71 4.87 -9.99 9.37
CA ALA A 71 3.47 -10.29 9.74
C ALA A 71 2.51 -9.14 9.38
N LEU A 72 3.00 -7.90 9.38
CA LEU A 72 2.28 -6.70 8.94
C LEU A 72 2.31 -6.48 7.41
N GLY A 73 2.83 -7.44 6.64
CA GLY A 73 2.88 -7.38 5.18
C GLY A 73 4.05 -6.57 4.62
N SER A 74 5.05 -6.22 5.44
CA SER A 74 6.26 -5.53 4.97
C SER A 74 7.27 -6.48 4.35
N ARG A 75 7.87 -6.06 3.24
CA ARG A 75 9.02 -6.72 2.64
C ARG A 75 10.30 -6.20 3.29
N SER A 76 10.79 -6.91 4.30
CA SER A 76 12.02 -6.55 5.02
C SER A 76 13.28 -7.14 4.39
N GLY A 77 14.40 -6.41 4.49
CA GLY A 77 15.75 -6.94 4.37
C GLY A 77 16.56 -6.61 5.62
N THR A 78 17.47 -7.49 6.00
CA THR A 78 18.26 -7.36 7.23
C THR A 78 19.76 -7.37 6.90
N ALA A 79 20.53 -6.47 7.50
CA ALA A 79 21.99 -6.44 7.49
C ALA A 79 22.49 -6.63 8.93
N ARG A 80 23.35 -7.62 9.17
CA ARG A 80 23.95 -7.88 10.48
C ARG A 80 25.45 -7.73 10.42
N ASP A 81 26.01 -7.08 11.44
CA ASP A 81 27.44 -6.81 11.59
C ASP A 81 28.09 -6.28 10.30
N ALA A 82 27.36 -5.43 9.58
CA ALA A 82 27.81 -4.89 8.31
C ALA A 82 28.79 -3.74 8.54
N GLY A 83 29.96 -3.84 7.90
CA GLY A 83 30.88 -2.70 7.75
C GLY A 83 30.33 -1.65 6.78
N LEU A 84 31.04 -0.53 6.62
CA LEU A 84 30.61 0.63 5.82
C LEU A 84 30.18 0.27 4.39
N ALA A 85 30.95 -0.57 3.70
CA ALA A 85 30.62 -1.00 2.34
C ALA A 85 29.31 -1.81 2.30
N GLY A 86 29.10 -2.70 3.27
CA GLY A 86 27.88 -3.49 3.38
C GLY A 86 26.66 -2.63 3.69
N LEU A 87 26.81 -1.65 4.59
CA LEU A 87 25.78 -0.66 4.89
C LEU A 87 25.40 0.17 3.65
N HIS A 88 26.37 0.68 2.91
CA HIS A 88 26.12 1.39 1.64
C HIS A 88 25.37 0.52 0.63
N GLN A 89 25.76 -0.75 0.48
CA GLN A 89 25.06 -1.67 -0.41
C GLN A 89 23.61 -1.92 0.04
N ALA A 90 23.39 -2.13 1.34
CA ALA A 90 22.06 -2.37 1.91
C ALA A 90 21.13 -1.16 1.73
N VAL A 91 21.60 0.04 2.05
CA VAL A 91 20.85 1.30 1.88
C VAL A 91 20.52 1.54 0.41
N ASN A 92 21.49 1.34 -0.50
CA ASN A 92 21.24 1.49 -1.94
C ASN A 92 20.23 0.46 -2.48
N ALA A 93 20.29 -0.79 -1.99
CA ALA A 93 19.31 -1.80 -2.35
C ALA A 93 17.91 -1.46 -1.83
N TYR A 94 17.80 -0.94 -0.61
CA TYR A 94 16.56 -0.45 -0.04
C TYR A 94 15.98 0.72 -0.85
N ALA A 95 16.79 1.73 -1.18
CA ALA A 95 16.38 2.87 -2.01
C ALA A 95 15.84 2.42 -3.38
N ARG A 96 16.51 1.47 -4.06
CA ARG A 96 16.02 0.90 -5.32
C ARG A 96 14.67 0.20 -5.16
N ARG A 97 14.45 -0.52 -4.06
CA ARG A 97 13.16 -1.18 -3.77
C ARG A 97 12.05 -0.16 -3.52
N MET A 98 12.34 0.91 -2.79
CA MET A 98 11.40 2.02 -2.56
C MET A 98 11.02 2.72 -3.88
N GLN A 99 12.00 3.02 -4.73
CA GLN A 99 11.74 3.60 -6.05
C GLN A 99 10.86 2.69 -6.92
N ALA A 100 11.16 1.39 -6.96
CA ALA A 100 10.37 0.41 -7.69
C ALA A 100 8.95 0.21 -7.11
N ALA A 101 8.76 0.50 -5.82
CA ALA A 101 7.46 0.39 -5.18
C ALA A 101 6.53 1.55 -5.54
N GLY A 102 7.09 2.72 -5.89
CA GLY A 102 6.36 3.90 -6.32
C GLY A 102 6.11 4.90 -5.19
N PRO A 103 5.50 6.05 -5.51
CA PRO A 103 5.39 7.20 -4.60
C PRO A 103 4.52 6.95 -3.35
N ASN A 104 3.64 5.94 -3.39
CA ASN A 104 2.75 5.60 -2.28
C ASN A 104 3.34 4.50 -1.37
N ALA A 105 4.61 4.14 -1.53
CA ALA A 105 5.25 3.13 -0.72
C ALA A 105 5.59 3.65 0.68
N VAL A 106 5.41 2.80 1.68
CA VAL A 106 5.80 3.09 3.06
C VAL A 106 7.14 2.44 3.37
N GLY A 107 8.10 3.25 3.75
CA GLY A 107 9.45 2.82 4.11
C GLY A 107 9.66 2.76 5.62
N PHE A 108 10.40 1.76 6.09
CA PHE A 108 10.90 1.67 7.46
C PHE A 108 12.40 1.39 7.46
N LEU A 109 13.16 2.13 8.26
CA LEU A 109 14.60 1.93 8.46
C LEU A 109 14.87 1.87 9.96
N TYR A 110 15.56 0.82 10.41
CA TYR A 110 16.02 0.62 11.78
C TYR A 110 17.48 0.17 11.73
#